data_AF-A0AAD2E5Y2-F1
#
_entry.id   AF-A0AAD2E5Y2-F1
#
_cell.length_a   1.000
_cell.length_b   1.000
_cell.length_c   1.000
_cell.angle_alpha   90.00
_cell.angle_beta   90.00
_cell.angle_gamma   90.00
#
_symmetry.space_group_name_H-M   'P 1'
#
loop_
_entity.id
_entity.type
_entity.pdbx_description
1 polymer ?
#
loop_
_entity_poly.entity_id
_entity_poly.type
_entity_poly.pdbx_seq_one_letter_code
_entity_poly.pdbx_strand_id
1 'polypeptide(L)'
;MKDLAEQFICGSNDDKQLLQATEQFRKSLFKVRSPDPVREEVIRGVVPRLLELLNRDGYPQLQREAALVISTISFGHINILIDHGAIPIFLSLLRSPDDDLCSKVGVVL
;
A
#
# COMPACT_ATOMS: atom_id res chain seq x y z
N MET A 1 13.34 5.05 -8.92
CA MET A 1 11.98 4.45 -8.81
C MET A 1 12.02 2.94 -9.05
N LYS A 2 12.73 2.44 -10.08
CA LYS A 2 12.96 0.99 -10.26
C LYS A 2 13.57 0.31 -9.02
N ASP A 3 14.67 0.85 -8.48
CA ASP A 3 15.32 0.38 -7.24
C ASP A 3 14.38 0.23 -6.03
N LEU A 4 13.43 1.15 -5.88
CA LEU A 4 12.52 1.19 -4.71
C LEU A 4 11.38 0.18 -4.82
N ALA A 5 10.97 -0.14 -6.05
CA ALA A 5 10.00 -1.18 -6.35
C ALA A 5 10.65 -2.57 -6.22
N GLU A 6 11.90 -2.73 -6.67
CA GLU A 6 12.67 -3.96 -6.51
C GLU A 6 12.87 -4.33 -5.04
N GLN A 7 13.07 -3.35 -4.15
CA GLN A 7 13.17 -3.57 -2.71
C GLN A 7 11.86 -4.08 -2.07
N PHE A 8 10.71 -3.74 -2.65
CA PHE A 8 9.40 -4.24 -2.24
C PHE A 8 9.10 -5.66 -2.76
N ILE A 9 9.59 -5.95 -3.97
CA ILE A 9 9.37 -7.22 -4.68
C ILE A 9 10.32 -8.33 -4.19
N CYS A 10 11.49 -7.98 -3.63
CA CYS A 10 12.53 -8.96 -3.26
C CYS A 10 12.29 -9.75 -1.94
N GLY A 11 11.07 -9.75 -1.39
CA GLY A 11 10.67 -10.78 -0.42
C GLY A 11 11.36 -10.75 0.95
N SER A 12 11.79 -9.60 1.46
CA SER A 12 12.19 -9.54 2.87
C SER A 12 10.98 -9.82 3.77
N ASN A 13 11.17 -10.72 4.75
CA ASN A 13 10.18 -11.03 5.79
C ASN A 13 10.46 -10.27 7.10
N ASP A 14 11.45 -9.38 7.12
CA ASP A 14 11.75 -8.54 8.27
C ASP A 14 10.83 -7.32 8.29
N ASP A 15 10.04 -7.20 9.35
CA ASP A 15 9.02 -6.16 9.47
C ASP A 15 9.60 -4.75 9.54
N LYS A 16 10.80 -4.60 10.10
CA LYS A 16 11.45 -3.28 10.19
C LYS A 16 11.93 -2.83 8.83
N GLN A 17 12.50 -3.75 8.04
CA GLN A 17 12.88 -3.45 6.66
C GLN A 17 11.68 -3.14 5.79
N LEU A 18 10.59 -3.92 5.92
CA LEU A 18 9.34 -3.67 5.20
C LEU A 18 8.72 -2.32 5.59
N LEU A 19 8.76 -1.95 6.88
CA LEU A 19 8.27 -0.64 7.33
C LEU A 19 9.09 0.50 6.70
N GLN A 20 10.41 0.43 6.77
CA GLN A 20 11.29 1.44 6.17
C GLN A 20 11.07 1.57 4.66
N ALA A 21 10.93 0.45 3.95
CA ALA A 21 10.64 0.45 2.52
C ALA A 21 9.27 1.10 2.23
N THR A 22 8.24 0.77 3.00
CA THR A 22 6.87 1.32 2.85
C THR A 22 6.86 2.84 3.06
N GLU A 23 7.55 3.33 4.09
CA GLU A 23 7.70 4.77 4.35
C GLU A 23 8.42 5.50 3.21
N GLN A 24 9.51 4.92 2.69
CA GLN A 24 10.27 5.49 1.58
C GLN A 24 9.46 5.51 0.29
N PHE A 25 8.69 4.46 0.03
CA PHE A 25 7.77 4.39 -1.10
C PHE A 25 6.72 5.50 -1.02
N ARG A 26 6.09 5.67 0.14
CA ARG A 26 5.12 6.75 0.38
C ARG A 26 5.71 8.12 0.08
N LYS A 27 6.91 8.40 0.59
CA LYS A 27 7.60 9.69 0.35
C LYS A 27 7.89 9.90 -1.14
N SER A 28 8.16 8.83 -1.88
CA SER A 28 8.43 8.88 -3.32
C SER A 28 7.18 9.16 -4.15
N LEU A 29 6.00 8.74 -3.70
CA LEU A 29 4.72 9.02 -4.38
C LEU A 29 4.45 10.53 -4.51
N PHE A 30 4.90 11.35 -3.57
CA PHE A 30 4.70 12.81 -3.61
C PHE A 30 5.78 13.56 -4.41
N LYS A 31 6.93 12.92 -4.69
CA LYS A 31 8.05 13.56 -5.40
C LYS A 31 7.86 13.59 -6.91
N VAL A 32 7.08 12.68 -7.47
CA VAL A 32 6.89 12.54 -8.92
C VAL A 32 5.63 13.29 -9.32
N ARG A 33 5.81 14.40 -10.04
CA ARG A 33 4.73 15.14 -10.69
C ARG A 33 4.38 14.43 -12.00
N SER A 34 3.08 14.20 -12.23
CA SER A 34 2.46 13.65 -13.45
C SER A 34 2.31 12.12 -13.53
N PRO A 35 1.28 11.61 -14.24
CA PRO A 35 1.12 10.19 -14.53
C PRO A 35 2.23 9.76 -15.49
N ASP A 36 3.23 9.08 -14.94
CA ASP A 36 4.33 8.48 -15.69
C ASP A 36 4.02 6.98 -15.88
N PRO A 37 4.10 6.41 -17.08
CA PRO A 37 3.81 4.98 -17.32
C PRO A 37 4.63 4.04 -16.43
N VAL A 38 5.88 4.41 -16.10
CA VAL A 38 6.74 3.62 -15.21
C VAL A 38 6.18 3.62 -13.79
N ARG A 39 5.50 4.70 -13.37
CA ARG A 39 4.84 4.77 -12.06
C ARG A 39 3.68 3.79 -11.97
N GLU A 40 2.90 3.64 -13.04
CA GLU A 40 1.77 2.70 -13.04
C GLU A 40 2.25 1.25 -12.92
N GLU A 41 3.29 0.88 -13.68
CA GLU A 41 3.93 -0.44 -13.62
C GLU A 41 4.47 -0.74 -12.21
N VAL A 42 5.14 0.24 -11.61
CA VAL A 42 5.63 0.14 -10.23
C VAL A 42 4.48 -0.04 -9.23
N ILE A 43 3.41 0.76 -9.34
CA ILE A 43 2.23 0.64 -8.47
C ILE A 43 1.62 -0.76 -8.60
N ARG A 44 1.44 -1.25 -9.82
CA ARG A 44 0.91 -2.59 -10.10
C ARG A 44 1.79 -3.69 -9.48
N GLY A 45 3.11 -3.52 -9.49
CA GLY A 45 4.04 -4.44 -8.86
C GLY A 45 3.98 -4.46 -7.33
N VAL A 46 3.75 -3.31 -6.68
CA VAL A 46 3.76 -3.22 -5.20
C VAL A 46 2.40 -3.48 -4.55
N VAL A 47 1.29 -3.29 -5.27
CA VAL A 47 -0.08 -3.44 -4.73
C VAL A 47 -0.31 -4.80 -4.07
N PRO A 48 0.03 -5.96 -4.69
CA PRO A 48 -0.16 -7.26 -4.04
C PRO A 48 0.52 -7.34 -2.67
N ARG A 49 1.75 -6.85 -2.56
CA ARG A 49 2.51 -6.86 -1.30
C ARG A 49 1.89 -5.92 -0.27
N LEU A 50 1.44 -4.73 -0.67
CA LEU A 50 0.75 -3.81 0.24
C LEU A 50 -0.55 -4.41 0.79
N LEU A 51 -1.29 -5.17 -0.01
CA LEU A 51 -2.49 -5.88 0.43
C LEU A 51 -2.16 -7.01 1.43
N GLU A 52 -1.04 -7.71 1.27
CA GLU A 52 -0.56 -8.67 2.27
C GLU A 52 -0.19 -7.98 3.60
N LEU A 53 0.48 -6.83 3.52
CA LEU A 53 0.87 -6.03 4.69
C LEU A 53 -0.36 -5.49 5.46
N LEU A 54 -1.47 -5.24 4.77
CA LEU A 54 -2.73 -4.87 5.40
C LEU A 54 -3.34 -5.98 6.27
N ASN A 55 -3.03 -7.26 6.00
CA ASN A 55 -3.50 -8.40 6.79
C ASN A 55 -2.49 -8.83 7.86
N ARG A 56 -1.48 -8.00 8.16
CA ARG A 56 -0.33 -8.34 9.02
C ARG A 56 -0.55 -7.86 10.46
N ASP A 57 -1.51 -8.46 11.14
CA ASP A 57 -1.96 -8.05 12.49
C ASP A 57 -0.85 -8.06 13.56
N GLY A 58 0.18 -8.88 13.37
CA GLY A 58 1.34 -8.97 14.27
C GLY A 58 2.27 -7.75 14.23
N TYR A 59 2.07 -6.79 13.32
CA TYR A 59 2.91 -5.60 13.23
C TYR A 59 2.09 -4.33 12.83
N PRO A 60 1.34 -3.74 13.78
CA PRO A 60 0.38 -2.67 13.50
C PRO A 60 0.98 -1.42 12.83
N GLN A 61 2.26 -1.10 13.09
CA GLN A 61 2.92 0.05 12.46
C GLN A 61 3.03 -0.12 10.94
N LEU A 62 3.35 -1.34 10.49
CA LEU A 62 3.46 -1.68 9.07
C LEU A 62 2.09 -1.71 8.40
N GLN A 63 1.09 -2.26 9.09
CA GLN A 63 -0.30 -2.29 8.64
C GLN A 63 -0.83 -0.86 8.37
N ARG A 64 -0.57 0.08 9.30
CA ARG A 64 -0.96 1.49 9.16
C ARG A 64 -0.22 2.19 8.02
N GLU A 65 1.07 1.94 7.86
CA GLU A 65 1.84 2.56 6.79
C GLU A 65 1.40 2.03 5.42
N ALA A 66 1.10 0.72 5.31
CA ALA A 66 0.52 0.12 4.11
C ALA A 66 -0.85 0.74 3.76
N ALA A 67 -1.71 0.95 4.77
CA ALA A 67 -3.00 1.62 4.59
C ALA A 67 -2.85 3.06 4.06
N LEU A 68 -1.87 3.82 4.57
CA LEU A 68 -1.56 5.17 4.09
C LEU A 68 -1.11 5.19 2.62
N VAL A 69 -0.27 4.22 2.24
CA VAL A 69 0.18 4.08 0.85
C VAL A 69 -0.99 3.76 -0.06
N ILE A 70 -1.83 2.81 0.33
CA ILE A 70 -3.02 2.41 -0.45
C ILE A 70 -3.99 3.57 -0.63
N SER A 71 -4.27 4.33 0.44
CA SER A 71 -5.07 5.55 0.36
C SER A 71 -4.48 6.60 -0.59
N THR A 72 -3.15 6.70 -0.65
CA THR A 72 -2.50 7.60 -1.62
C THR A 72 -2.64 7.11 -3.07
N ILE A 73 -2.57 5.79 -3.29
CA ILE A 73 -2.72 5.17 -4.62
C ILE A 73 -4.16 5.30 -5.13
N SER A 74 -5.16 5.19 -4.25
CA SER A 74 -6.57 5.22 -4.65
C SER A 74 -7.00 6.54 -5.30
N PHE A 75 -6.36 7.67 -4.94
CA PHE A 75 -6.65 8.98 -5.53
C PHE A 75 -6.43 9.08 -7.04
N GLY A 76 -5.74 8.12 -7.67
CA GLY A 76 -5.51 8.14 -9.13
C GLY A 76 -5.41 6.78 -9.81
N HIS A 77 -5.34 5.69 -9.04
CA HIS A 77 -5.08 4.34 -9.56
C HIS A 77 -6.00 3.29 -8.93
N ILE A 78 -7.25 3.67 -8.60
CA ILE A 78 -8.23 2.77 -7.98
C ILE A 78 -8.52 1.52 -8.83
N ASN A 79 -8.47 1.65 -10.16
CA ASN A 79 -8.60 0.53 -11.09
C ASN A 79 -7.58 -0.58 -10.80
N ILE A 80 -6.33 -0.23 -10.48
CA ILE A 80 -5.28 -1.20 -10.16
C ILE A 80 -5.61 -1.92 -8.84
N LEU A 81 -6.12 -1.20 -7.83
CA LEU A 81 -6.53 -1.81 -6.57
C LEU A 81 -7.68 -2.81 -6.77
N ILE A 82 -8.65 -2.47 -7.62
CA ILE A 82 -9.77 -3.34 -7.96
C ILE A 82 -9.27 -4.59 -8.72
N ASP A 83 -8.40 -4.40 -9.73
CA ASP A 83 -7.80 -5.49 -10.51
C ASP A 83 -7.09 -6.52 -9.61
N HIS A 84 -6.47 -6.07 -8.52
CA HIS A 84 -5.77 -6.90 -7.56
C HIS A 84 -6.63 -7.40 -6.39
N GLY A 85 -7.96 -7.19 -6.43
CA GLY A 85 -8.87 -7.74 -5.44
C GLY A 85 -8.79 -7.07 -4.07
N ALA A 86 -8.58 -5.75 -4.01
CA ALA A 86 -8.50 -5.02 -2.75
C ALA A 86 -9.86 -4.86 -2.04
N ILE A 87 -10.98 -4.95 -2.77
CA ILE A 87 -12.34 -4.70 -2.24
C ILE A 87 -12.69 -5.59 -1.02
N PRO A 88 -12.53 -6.93 -1.08
CA PRO A 88 -12.81 -7.79 0.08
C PRO A 88 -11.95 -7.46 1.30
N ILE A 89 -10.69 -7.05 1.09
CA ILE A 89 -9.75 -6.68 2.16
C ILE A 89 -10.22 -5.38 2.83
N PHE A 90 -10.59 -4.37 2.04
CA PHE A 90 -11.11 -3.10 2.59
C PHE A 90 -12.39 -3.31 3.39
N LEU A 91 -13.31 -4.15 2.90
CA LEU A 91 -14.53 -4.50 3.64
C LEU A 91 -14.24 -5.22 4.95
N SER A 92 -13.21 -6.07 4.99
CA SER A 92 -12.76 -6.73 6.23
C SER A 92 -12.19 -5.71 7.22
N LEU A 93 -11.37 -4.77 6.75
CA LEU A 93 -10.77 -3.73 7.57
C LEU A 93 -11.77 -2.72 8.10
N LEU A 94 -12.83 -2.40 7.34
CA LEU A 94 -13.94 -1.56 7.82
C LEU A 94 -14.74 -2.18 8.96
N ARG A 95 -14.65 -3.50 9.13
CA ARG A 95 -15.26 -4.24 10.24
C ARG A 95 -14.30 -4.42 11.42
N SER A 96 -13.06 -3.98 11.28
CA SER A 96 -12.05 -4.03 12.34
C SER A 96 -12.39 -3.02 13.45
N PRO A 97 -12.13 -3.35 14.73
CA PRO A 97 -12.25 -2.40 15.83
C PRO A 97 -11.15 -1.32 15.84
N ASP A 98 -10.16 -1.39 14.94
CA ASP A 98 -9.12 -0.35 14.83
C ASP A 98 -9.64 0.83 13.98
N ASP A 99 -10.03 1.92 14.67
CA ASP A 99 -10.56 3.15 14.06
C ASP A 99 -9.57 3.82 13.08
N ASP A 100 -8.25 3.71 13.32
CA ASP A 100 -7.23 4.33 12.46
C ASP A 100 -7.09 3.56 11.15
N LEU A 101 -7.18 2.23 11.19
CA LEU A 101 -7.25 1.41 9.98
C LEU A 101 -8.57 1.60 9.23
N CYS A 102 -9.69 1.54 9.96
CA CYS A 102 -11.03 1.77 9.40
C CYS A 102 -11.12 3.12 8.69
N SER A 103 -10.64 4.19 9.31
CA SER A 103 -10.62 5.52 8.69
C SER A 103 -9.80 5.55 7.39
N LYS A 104 -8.60 4.97 7.38
CA LYS A 104 -7.69 5.02 6.21
C LYS A 104 -8.20 4.26 5.00
N VAL A 105 -8.78 3.06 5.19
CA VAL A 105 -9.44 2.33 4.08
C VAL A 105 -10.84 2.86 3.78
N GLY A 106 -11.52 3.49 4.74
CA GLY A 106 -12.81 4.13 4.52
C GLY A 106 -12.75 5.31 3.55
N VAL A 107 -11.61 6.01 3.47
CA VAL A 107 -11.40 7.08 2.47
C VAL A 107 -11.15 6.52 1.05
N VAL A 108 -10.91 5.22 0.91
CA VAL A 108 -10.62 4.56 -0.38
C VAL A 108 -11.88 4.13 -1.13
N LEU A 109 -12.99 3.91 -0.43
CA LEU A 109 -14.29 3.51 -0.97
C LEU A 109 -15.23 4.71 -1.14
#